data_AF-A0A7K2QDC5-F1
#
_entry.id   AF-A0A7K2QDC5-F1
#
_cell.length_a   1.000
_cell.length_b   1.000
_cell.length_c   1.000
_cell.angle_alpha   90.00
_cell.angle_beta   90.00
_cell.angle_gamma   90.00
#
_symmetry.space_group_name_H-M   'P 1'
#
loop_
_entity.id
_entity.type
_entity.pdbx_description
1 polymer ?
#
loop_
_entity_poly.entity_id
_entity_poly.type
_entity_poly.pdbx_seq_one_letter_code
_entity_poly.pdbx_strand_id
1 'polypeptide(L)' 'MPVEITWWGHATCTVEDSGVRLLTDPLFARRLAHLRRRRGALPPPEAAEADAVLVSHLHADHLHLPS' A
#
# COMPACT_ATOMS: atom_id res chain seq x y z
N MET A 1 -3.73 22.41 2.10
CA MET A 1 -3.12 21.48 3.07
C MET A 1 -1.82 20.99 2.46
N PRO A 2 -0.76 20.73 3.23
CA PRO A 2 0.43 20.08 2.67
C PRO A 2 0.05 18.70 2.14
N VAL A 3 0.77 18.23 1.12
CA VAL A 3 0.68 16.82 0.71
C VAL A 3 1.23 15.97 1.84
N GLU A 4 0.47 14.98 2.27
CA GLU A 4 0.91 14.00 3.26
C GLU A 4 1.15 12.65 2.59
N ILE A 5 2.26 12.00 2.92
CA ILE A 5 2.63 10.70 2.38
C ILE A 5 2.94 9.78 3.56
N THR A 6 2.20 8.68 3.67
CA THR A 6 2.54 7.60 4.60
C THR A 6 3.07 6.41 3.82
N TRP A 7 4.30 6.01 4.15
CA TRP A 7 4.92 4.83 3.56
C TRP A 7 4.65 3.59 4.41
N TRP A 8 3.92 2.64 3.83
CA TRP A 8 3.50 1.40 4.48
C TRP A 8 4.47 0.22 4.23
N GLY A 9 5.47 0.42 3.36
CA GLY A 9 6.50 -0.55 3.01
C GLY A 9 6.38 -1.04 1.57
N HIS A 10 7.52 -1.44 0.98
CA HIS A 10 7.62 -1.75 -0.46
C HIS A 10 7.11 -0.56 -1.30
N ALA A 11 6.24 -0.79 -2.29
CA ALA A 11 5.60 0.23 -3.11
C ALA A 11 4.25 0.71 -2.55
N THR A 12 3.87 0.26 -1.35
CA THR A 12 2.60 0.64 -0.73
C THR A 12 2.71 1.96 0.03
N CYS A 13 1.98 2.97 -0.44
CA CYS A 13 1.90 4.30 0.16
C CYS A 13 0.46 4.80 0.14
N THR A 14 0.07 5.58 1.15
CA THR A 14 -1.05 6.52 1.01
C THR A 14 -0.51 7.91 0.70
N VAL A 15 -1.14 8.60 -0.26
CA VAL A 15 -0.86 10.00 -0.61
C VAL A 15 -2.15 10.77 -0.42
N GLU A 16 -2.12 11.76 0.47
CA GLU A 16 -3.25 12.65 0.76
C GLU A 16 -2.93 14.03 0.20
N ASP A 17 -3.70 14.46 -0.79
CA ASP A 17 -3.57 15.78 -1.41
C ASP A 17 -4.96 16.29 -1.80
N SER A 18 -5.22 17.58 -1.54
CA SER A 18 -6.43 18.27 -1.99
C SER A 18 -7.75 17.57 -1.61
N GLY A 19 -7.77 16.86 -0.46
CA GLY A 19 -8.93 16.11 0.03
C GLY A 19 -9.15 14.75 -0.66
N VAL A 20 -8.18 14.29 -1.44
CA VAL A 20 -8.18 12.96 -2.09
C VAL A 20 -7.08 12.11 -1.50
N ARG A 21 -7.41 10.85 -1.21
CA ARG A 21 -6.49 9.83 -0.70
C ARG A 21 -6.26 8.75 -1.74
N LEU A 22 -5.03 8.66 -2.24
CA LEU A 22 -4.59 7.63 -3.17
C LEU A 22 -3.84 6.53 -2.41
N LEU A 23 -4.13 5.26 -2.69
CA LEU A 23 -3.34 4.11 -2.24
C LEU A 23 -2.56 3.52 -3.42
N THR A 24 -1.25 3.37 -3.30
CA THR A 24 -0.41 2.75 -4.33
C THR A 24 -0.15 1.29 -4.03
N ASP A 25 -0.15 0.42 -5.06
CA ASP A 25 0.40 -0.94 -5.04
C ASP A 25 0.23 -1.70 -3.70
N PRO A 26 -1.02 -2.02 -3.29
CA PRO A 26 -1.30 -2.49 -1.95
C PRO A 26 -0.75 -3.89 -1.65
N LEU A 27 0.19 -3.96 -0.70
CA LEU A 27 0.77 -5.21 -0.17
C LEU A 27 0.75 -5.22 1.37
N PHE A 28 -0.40 -5.62 1.92
CA PHE A 28 -0.62 -5.71 3.36
C PHE A 28 -0.25 -7.07 3.97
N ALA A 29 0.29 -7.99 3.17
CA ALA A 29 0.70 -9.30 3.64
C ALA A 29 2.05 -9.26 4.38
N ARG A 30 2.20 -10.13 5.39
CA ARG A 30 3.49 -10.35 6.07
C ARG A 30 4.48 -11.12 5.19
N ARG A 31 3.96 -11.90 4.24
CA ARG A 31 4.70 -12.80 3.37
C ARG A 31 4.11 -12.74 1.98
N LEU A 32 4.97 -12.77 0.98
CA LEU A 32 4.62 -12.98 -0.42
C LEU A 32 5.49 -14.13 -0.95
N ALA A 33 4.90 -15.30 -1.16
CA ALA A 33 5.63 -16.53 -1.46
C ALA A 33 6.80 -16.78 -0.48
N HIS A 34 8.04 -16.81 -0.97
CA HIS A 34 9.24 -17.00 -0.15
C HIS A 34 9.75 -15.69 0.49
N LEU A 35 9.25 -14.53 0.07
CA LEU A 35 9.62 -13.23 0.60
C LEU A 35 8.87 -12.92 1.90
N ARG A 36 9.53 -12.22 2.81
CA ARG A 36 8.98 -11.82 4.12
C ARG A 36 9.22 -10.34 4.34
N ARG A 37 8.24 -9.63 4.89
CA ARG A 37 8.41 -8.28 5.42
C ARG A 37 9.53 -8.30 6.47
N ARG A 38 10.59 -7.53 6.24
CA ARG A 38 11.79 -7.52 7.10
C ARG A 38 11.68 -6.55 8.27
N ARG A 39 10.98 -5.43 8.10
CA ARG A 39 10.85 -4.35 9.08
C ARG A 39 9.48 -3.66 8.95
N GLY A 40 9.12 -2.90 9.98
CA GLY A 40 7.84 -2.19 10.07
C GLY A 40 6.69 -3.10 10.50
N ALA A 41 5.67 -2.50 11.09
CA ALA A 41 4.40 -3.18 11.36
C ALA A 41 3.71 -3.56 10.04
N LEU A 42 2.71 -4.44 10.13
CA LEU A 42 1.75 -4.54 9.04
C LEU A 42 0.92 -3.25 9.01
N PRO A 43 0.59 -2.74 7.82
CA PRO A 43 -0.35 -1.63 7.71
C PRO A 43 -1.67 -2.01 8.39
N PRO A 44 -2.22 -1.14 9.25
CA PRO A 44 -3.49 -1.42 9.91
C PRO A 44 -4.65 -1.29 8.90
N PRO A 45 -5.87 -1.72 9.23
CA PRO A 45 -7.01 -1.69 8.31
C PRO A 45 -7.27 -0.31 7.66
N GLU A 46 -7.02 0.77 8.39
CA GLU A 46 -7.21 2.16 7.94
C GLU A 46 -6.25 2.55 6.80
N ALA A 47 -5.16 1.81 6.60
CA ALA A 47 -4.26 1.99 5.46
C ALA A 47 -4.89 1.55 4.13
N ALA A 48 -5.97 0.75 4.18
CA ALA A 48 -6.74 0.34 3.01
C ALA A 48 -7.80 1.38 2.59
N GLU A 49 -8.09 2.36 3.44
CA GLU A 49 -9.04 3.42 3.14
C GLU A 49 -8.42 4.41 2.16
N ALA A 50 -8.99 4.50 0.96
CA ALA A 50 -8.57 5.40 -0.11
C ALA A 50 -9.72 5.65 -1.08
N ASP A 51 -9.71 6.81 -1.74
CA ASP A 51 -10.67 7.16 -2.79
C ASP A 51 -10.35 6.45 -4.11
N ALA A 52 -9.07 6.20 -4.36
CA ALA A 52 -8.60 5.48 -5.54
C ALA A 52 -7.34 4.67 -5.24
N VAL A 53 -7.20 3.56 -5.96
CA VAL A 53 -6.00 2.70 -5.92
C VAL A 53 -5.25 2.83 -7.24
N LEU A 54 -3.96 3.17 -7.16
CA LEU A 54 -3.05 3.18 -8.30
C LEU A 54 -2.22 1.91 -8.30
N VAL A 55 -2.48 1.04 -9.28
CA VAL A 55 -1.68 -0.16 -9.54
C VAL A 55 -0.71 0.15 -10.68
N SER A 56 0.59 0.10 -10.40
CA SER A 56 1.63 0.42 -11.38
C SER A 56 1.79 -0.66 -12.46
N HIS A 57 1.72 -1.94 -12.05
CA HIS A 57 1.78 -3.11 -12.93
C HIS A 57 1.30 -4.38 -12.20
N LEU A 58 1.23 -5.49 -12.92
CA LEU A 58 0.56 -6.72 -12.47
C LEU A 58 1.51 -7.78 -11.87
N HIS A 59 2.64 -7.38 -11.27
CA HIS A 59 3.43 -8.31 -10.47
C HIS A 59 2.79 -8.51 -9.08
N ALA A 60 3.00 -9.69 -8.48
CA ALA A 60 2.32 -10.09 -7.25
C ALA A 60 2.69 -9.25 -6.01
N ASP A 61 3.81 -8.52 -6.05
CA ASP A 61 4.23 -7.56 -5.02
C ASP A 61 3.59 -6.18 -5.18
N HIS A 62 2.97 -5.89 -6.33
CA HIS A 62 2.24 -4.65 -6.62
C HIS A 62 0.72 -4.85 -6.69
N LEU A 63 0.27 -6.02 -7.14
CA LEU A 63 -1.13 -6.46 -7.14
C LEU A 63 -1.25 -7.80 -6.42
N HIS A 64 -1.43 -7.74 -5.10
CA HIS A 64 -1.64 -8.93 -4.28
C HIS A 64 -3.14 -9.24 -4.19
N LEU A 65 -3.59 -10.27 -4.89
CA LEU A 65 -4.98 -10.72 -4.83
C LEU A 65 -5.21 -11.60 -3.59
N PRO A 66 -6.42 -11.57 -3.00
CA PRO A 66 -6.81 -12.51 -1.95
C PRO A 66 -6.63 -13.96 -2.42
N SER A 67 -6.04 -14.81 -1.58
CA SER A 67 -5.83 -16.25 -1.82
C SER A 67 -6.10 -17.04 -0.56
#